data_AF-A0A9D3B786-F1
#
_entry.id   AF-A0A9D3B786-F1
#
_cell.length_a   1.000
_cell.length_b   1.000
_cell.length_c   1.000
_cell.angle_alpha   90.00
_cell.angle_beta   90.00
_cell.angle_gamma   90.00
#
_symmetry.space_group_name_H-M   'P 1'
#
loop_
_entity.id
_entity.type
_entity.pdbx_description
1 polymer ?
#
loop_
_entity_poly.entity_id
_entity_poly.type
_entity_poly.pdbx_seq_one_letter_code
_entity_poly.pdbx_strand_id
1 'polypeptide(L)'
;MVFTIFLVSSALIPTSYALGDYDLISEWGQFGIAKDGHFSYPEFIAVDEEGNSYVSDLGNKRIQKFSSDGQYLTHWGQSGTLPGEFHYPAGIAVSGNFVYVADHDLHKVQKFYLNGTFVEQWGSKGIHDGQFKYPNGIAVDSENNVYVVDTGNQRIQKFTSDGEFILSFGSSGMGTGQFLTAIGIDVDDEGYVYVTDKGNRKIEKFDSFGNWIITLAFTGYDFTFSPGGIEISPDGKIYVVNSESGKVLSVDQDDNLYLNIFQKNGPFSQTFRTPTDIALGINGELLVVDSSAHKIYSLETPAYTEPEIIEVIEIPVVVPEIIESFSRDKINPTIMPPSDMILEATGLTTFVNIGEAIAADSESGIKSILNNAPEEFSLGVNKVTWIAFDNAGNTAEAYQTITINACGHVYSDYNMIVGTNTDDFIQGTPNDDLIFGLDGADIISGNDGNDCIFGGDGDDIIYGNNGTDTLSGGPGNDVLKGDSGFDILYSNSGSDVLDGGDDSDGCYSPADSKTDLILNCES
;
A
#
# COMPACT_ATOMS: atom_id res chain seq x y z
N MET A 1 -52.49 -58.92 6.33
CA MET A 1 -51.44 -58.44 7.24
C MET A 1 -50.36 -57.83 6.37
N VAL A 2 -50.40 -56.51 6.19
CA VAL A 2 -49.38 -55.71 5.51
C VAL A 2 -48.96 -54.67 6.56
N PHE A 3 -47.72 -54.74 7.03
CA PHE A 3 -47.17 -53.76 7.97
C PHE A 3 -46.43 -52.71 7.16
N THR A 4 -47.03 -51.53 7.06
CA THR A 4 -46.42 -50.32 6.49
C THR A 4 -45.58 -49.68 7.58
N ILE A 5 -44.27 -49.59 7.37
CA ILE A 5 -43.34 -48.88 8.28
C ILE A 5 -43.35 -47.40 7.86
N PHE A 6 -43.89 -46.54 8.72
CA PHE A 6 -43.72 -45.09 8.63
C PHE A 6 -42.34 -44.72 9.19
N LEU A 7 -41.45 -44.26 8.31
CA LEU A 7 -40.21 -43.58 8.71
C LEU A 7 -40.58 -42.13 9.05
N VAL A 8 -40.67 -41.83 10.34
CA VAL A 8 -40.74 -40.46 10.86
C VAL A 8 -39.30 -39.94 10.89
N SER A 9 -38.90 -39.15 9.89
CA SER A 9 -37.69 -38.36 10.02
C SER A 9 -38.00 -37.19 10.95
N SER A 10 -37.64 -37.33 12.22
CA SER A 10 -37.47 -36.18 13.09
C SER A 10 -36.28 -35.39 12.56
N ALA A 11 -36.54 -34.33 11.79
CA ALA A 11 -35.57 -33.27 11.60
C ALA A 11 -35.40 -32.59 12.96
N LEU A 12 -34.38 -33.01 13.70
CA LEU A 12 -33.83 -32.19 14.77
C LEU A 12 -33.21 -30.99 14.07
N ILE A 13 -33.89 -29.86 14.09
CA ILE A 13 -33.24 -28.57 13.90
C ILE A 13 -32.31 -28.43 15.10
N PRO A 14 -30.97 -28.39 14.94
CA PRO A 14 -30.15 -27.93 16.03
C PRO A 14 -30.34 -26.42 16.12
N THR A 15 -31.33 -25.96 16.91
CA THR A 15 -31.21 -24.64 17.54
C THR A 15 -30.15 -24.80 18.63
N SER A 16 -28.89 -24.68 18.21
CA SER A 16 -27.74 -24.60 19.09
C SER A 16 -27.44 -23.13 19.34
N TYR A 17 -28.06 -22.56 20.37
CA TYR A 17 -27.55 -21.35 21.01
C TYR A 17 -26.34 -21.75 21.88
N ALA A 18 -25.21 -22.03 21.23
CA ALA A 18 -23.92 -21.72 21.82
C ALA A 18 -23.56 -20.36 21.23
N LEU A 19 -23.66 -19.29 22.04
CA LEU A 19 -23.06 -17.99 21.72
C LEU A 19 -21.57 -18.28 21.54
N GLY A 20 -21.16 -18.43 20.29
CA GLY A 20 -19.79 -18.75 19.91
C GLY A 20 -18.89 -17.61 20.34
N ASP A 21 -17.90 -17.94 21.15
CA ASP A 21 -16.71 -17.11 21.30
C ASP A 21 -16.04 -17.13 19.92
N TYR A 22 -16.22 -16.10 19.11
CA TYR A 22 -15.56 -16.06 17.80
C TYR A 22 -14.05 -15.91 18.02
N ASP A 23 -13.29 -16.81 17.41
CA ASP A 23 -11.87 -16.92 17.67
C ASP A 23 -11.08 -15.82 16.95
N LEU A 24 -9.95 -15.45 17.55
CA LEU A 24 -8.93 -14.62 16.91
C LEU A 24 -8.20 -15.48 15.88
N ILE A 25 -8.29 -15.10 14.60
CA ILE A 25 -7.61 -15.79 13.49
C ILE A 25 -6.15 -15.35 13.46
N SER A 26 -5.92 -14.04 13.35
CA SER A 26 -4.59 -13.45 13.27
C SER A 26 -4.58 -12.00 13.77
N GLU A 27 -3.38 -11.49 14.04
CA GLU A 27 -3.15 -10.07 14.29
C GLU A 27 -1.86 -9.65 13.60
N TRP A 28 -1.82 -8.43 13.07
CA TRP A 28 -0.63 -7.87 12.45
C TRP A 28 -0.49 -6.38 12.76
N GLY A 29 0.70 -5.85 12.47
CA GLY A 29 1.08 -4.49 12.83
C GLY A 29 1.75 -4.40 14.19
N GLN A 30 2.51 -3.33 14.35
CA GLN A 30 3.12 -2.89 15.61
C GLN A 30 3.51 -1.43 15.48
N PHE A 31 3.85 -0.78 16.60
CA PHE A 31 4.30 0.61 16.58
C PHE A 31 5.53 0.81 15.67
N GLY A 32 5.50 1.85 14.85
CA GLY A 32 6.65 2.33 14.08
C GLY A 32 6.30 3.56 13.24
N ILE A 33 7.30 4.42 13.01
CA ILE A 33 7.10 5.76 12.41
C ILE A 33 7.62 5.92 10.97
N ALA A 34 8.05 4.83 10.34
CA ALA A 34 8.61 4.83 8.98
C ALA A 34 8.74 3.41 8.40
N LYS A 35 8.97 2.41 9.27
CA LYS A 35 9.15 1.02 8.84
C LYS A 35 7.88 0.45 8.22
N ASP A 36 8.04 -0.28 7.13
CA ASP A 36 6.96 -0.95 6.42
C ASP A 36 6.26 -1.99 7.29
N GLY A 37 4.92 -2.05 7.16
CA GLY A 37 4.05 -2.90 7.97
C GLY A 37 3.90 -2.48 9.43
N HIS A 38 4.54 -1.38 9.85
CA HIS A 38 4.36 -0.79 11.18
C HIS A 38 3.43 0.42 11.11
N PHE A 39 2.65 0.64 12.16
CA PHE A 39 1.69 1.74 12.26
C PHE A 39 2.07 2.74 13.36
N SER A 40 1.64 3.98 13.16
CA SER A 40 1.58 5.01 14.19
C SER A 40 0.15 5.53 14.23
N TYR A 41 -0.69 4.92 15.07
CA TYR A 41 -2.13 5.20 15.18
C TYR A 41 -2.89 4.95 13.85
N PRO A 42 -3.11 3.69 13.45
CA PRO A 42 -3.99 3.38 12.32
C PRO A 42 -5.44 3.75 12.67
N GLU A 43 -6.21 4.30 11.72
CA GLU A 43 -7.55 4.83 12.00
C GLU A 43 -8.68 4.07 11.30
N PHE A 44 -8.62 3.90 9.98
CA PHE A 44 -9.65 3.27 9.16
C PHE A 44 -9.08 2.13 8.32
N ILE A 45 -9.95 1.18 7.95
CA ILE A 45 -9.62 0.03 7.13
C ILE A 45 -10.68 -0.22 6.07
N ALA A 46 -10.25 -0.63 4.87
CA ALA A 46 -11.14 -1.10 3.81
C ALA A 46 -10.50 -2.29 3.10
N VAL A 47 -11.30 -3.11 2.41
CA VAL A 47 -10.85 -4.34 1.75
C VAL A 47 -11.26 -4.31 0.27
N ASP A 48 -10.37 -4.76 -0.63
CA ASP A 48 -10.69 -4.91 -2.06
C ASP A 48 -11.26 -6.30 -2.41
N GLU A 49 -11.68 -6.46 -3.66
CA GLU A 49 -12.24 -7.72 -4.19
C GLU A 49 -11.23 -8.88 -4.21
N GLU A 50 -9.92 -8.61 -4.08
CA GLU A 50 -8.87 -9.62 -3.96
C GLU A 50 -8.56 -9.98 -2.49
N GLY A 51 -9.21 -9.29 -1.54
CA GLY A 51 -9.02 -9.48 -0.11
C GLY A 51 -7.84 -8.70 0.48
N ASN A 52 -7.22 -7.80 -0.29
CA ASN A 52 -6.19 -6.93 0.26
C ASN A 52 -6.84 -5.86 1.15
N SER A 53 -6.24 -5.60 2.30
CA SER A 53 -6.69 -4.55 3.22
C SER A 53 -5.86 -3.28 3.06
N TYR A 54 -6.52 -2.13 3.19
CA TYR A 54 -5.96 -0.81 3.07
C TYR A 54 -6.22 -0.04 4.35
N VAL A 55 -5.15 0.44 4.99
CA VAL A 55 -5.22 1.03 6.32
C VAL A 55 -4.68 2.45 6.29
N SER A 56 -5.46 3.40 6.81
CA SER A 56 -5.01 4.78 6.99
C SER A 56 -4.12 4.89 8.23
N ASP A 57 -2.84 5.22 8.05
CA ASP A 57 -1.85 5.33 9.11
C ASP A 57 -1.64 6.80 9.51
N LEU A 58 -2.43 7.28 10.48
CA LEU A 58 -2.54 8.70 10.81
C LEU A 58 -1.22 9.34 11.21
N GLY A 59 -0.45 8.68 12.05
CA GLY A 59 0.81 9.20 12.58
C GLY A 59 1.90 9.26 11.52
N ASN A 60 1.86 8.33 10.54
CA ASN A 60 2.82 8.27 9.44
C ASN A 60 2.36 8.98 8.17
N LYS A 61 1.13 9.50 8.14
CA LYS A 61 0.58 10.29 7.02
C LYS A 61 0.60 9.53 5.70
N ARG A 62 0.29 8.23 5.76
CA ARG A 62 0.31 7.31 4.61
C ARG A 62 -0.84 6.34 4.66
N ILE A 63 -1.12 5.70 3.53
CA ILE A 63 -1.98 4.52 3.44
C ILE A 63 -1.07 3.31 3.27
N GLN A 64 -1.35 2.22 3.98
CA GLN A 64 -0.64 0.95 3.83
C GLN A 64 -1.57 -0.13 3.30
N LYS A 65 -1.09 -0.92 2.35
CA LYS A 65 -1.79 -2.06 1.75
C LYS A 65 -1.18 -3.37 2.26
N PHE A 66 -2.05 -4.31 2.62
CA PHE A 66 -1.69 -5.65 3.09
C PHE A 66 -2.48 -6.70 2.31
N SER A 67 -1.94 -7.90 2.15
CA SER A 67 -2.66 -9.05 1.61
C SER A 67 -3.72 -9.56 2.59
N SER A 68 -4.57 -10.48 2.14
CA SER A 68 -5.64 -11.08 2.95
C SER A 68 -5.14 -11.83 4.18
N ASP A 69 -3.89 -12.29 4.19
CA ASP A 69 -3.22 -12.92 5.32
C ASP A 69 -2.44 -11.92 6.21
N GLY A 70 -2.56 -10.62 5.95
CA GLY A 70 -1.98 -9.55 6.75
C GLY A 70 -0.50 -9.26 6.45
N GLN A 71 0.07 -9.79 5.36
CA GLN A 71 1.43 -9.43 4.95
C GLN A 71 1.45 -8.05 4.32
N TYR A 72 2.47 -7.25 4.65
CA TYR A 72 2.66 -5.94 4.05
C TYR A 72 2.96 -6.07 2.55
N LEU A 73 2.29 -5.27 1.72
CA LEU A 73 2.50 -5.22 0.27
C LEU A 73 3.15 -3.92 -0.18
N THR A 74 2.57 -2.78 0.18
CA THR A 74 3.05 -1.46 -0.24
C THR A 74 2.46 -0.35 0.63
N HIS A 75 2.94 0.87 0.47
CA HIS A 75 2.34 2.07 1.03
C HIS A 75 2.46 3.25 0.07
N TRP A 76 1.66 4.29 0.29
CA TRP A 76 1.81 5.55 -0.41
C TRP A 76 1.36 6.74 0.44
N GLY A 77 1.82 7.91 0.03
CA GLY A 77 1.57 9.17 0.70
C GLY A 77 2.63 9.51 1.74
N GLN A 78 2.69 10.80 2.03
CA GLN A 78 3.61 11.41 2.98
C GLN A 78 2.95 12.64 3.59
N SER A 79 3.56 13.19 4.63
CA SER A 79 3.12 14.44 5.22
C SER A 79 3.17 15.58 4.21
N GLY A 80 2.05 16.23 3.95
CA GLY A 80 2.04 17.38 3.05
C GLY A 80 0.64 17.85 2.64
N THR A 81 0.55 18.57 1.53
CA THR A 81 -0.71 19.16 1.03
C THR A 81 -0.93 18.96 -0.47
N LEU A 82 0.11 18.53 -1.20
CA LEU A 82 0.06 18.27 -2.63
C LEU A 82 -0.84 17.05 -2.94
N PRO A 83 -1.21 16.86 -4.21
CA PRO A 83 -1.85 15.62 -4.66
C PRO A 83 -1.07 14.38 -4.22
N GLY A 84 -1.74 13.45 -3.55
CA GLY A 84 -1.15 12.22 -3.02
C GLY A 84 -0.51 12.35 -1.64
N GLU A 85 -0.39 13.57 -1.09
CA GLU A 85 0.08 13.80 0.29
C GLU A 85 -1.09 13.91 1.28
N PHE A 86 -0.80 13.65 2.56
CA PHE A 86 -1.79 13.62 3.63
C PHE A 86 -1.37 14.47 4.84
N HIS A 87 -2.37 14.97 5.58
CA HIS A 87 -2.18 15.57 6.90
C HIS A 87 -2.96 14.83 7.98
N TYR A 88 -4.19 14.43 7.69
CA TYR A 88 -4.97 13.51 8.54
C TYR A 88 -5.73 12.58 7.61
N PRO A 89 -5.11 11.49 7.11
CA PRO A 89 -5.84 10.48 6.37
C PRO A 89 -6.79 9.78 7.36
N ALA A 90 -8.09 10.00 7.17
CA ALA A 90 -9.17 9.46 8.00
C ALA A 90 -9.82 8.30 7.25
N GLY A 91 -11.11 8.40 6.90
CA GLY A 91 -11.84 7.33 6.23
C GLY A 91 -11.18 6.88 4.94
N ILE A 92 -11.22 5.57 4.72
CA ILE A 92 -10.78 4.90 3.50
C ILE A 92 -11.90 3.99 2.99
N ALA A 93 -12.12 3.97 1.68
CA ALA A 93 -13.03 3.03 1.03
C ALA A 93 -12.42 2.54 -0.27
N VAL A 94 -12.76 1.32 -0.69
CA VAL A 94 -12.27 0.72 -1.93
C VAL A 94 -13.46 0.29 -2.77
N SER A 95 -13.40 0.55 -4.07
CA SER A 95 -14.42 0.11 -5.02
C SER A 95 -13.83 -0.03 -6.42
N GLY A 96 -14.04 -1.20 -7.02
CA GLY A 96 -13.38 -1.57 -8.28
C GLY A 96 -11.87 -1.42 -8.18
N ASN A 97 -11.29 -0.62 -9.08
CA ASN A 97 -9.84 -0.38 -9.15
C ASN A 97 -9.36 0.83 -8.33
N PHE A 98 -10.22 1.41 -7.48
CA PHE A 98 -9.95 2.70 -6.84
C PHE A 98 -10.03 2.66 -5.32
N VAL A 99 -9.12 3.39 -4.70
CA VAL A 99 -9.10 3.69 -3.26
C VAL A 99 -9.45 5.15 -3.07
N TYR A 100 -10.41 5.43 -2.21
CA TYR A 100 -10.86 6.77 -1.84
C TYR A 100 -10.46 7.06 -0.41
N VAL A 101 -9.79 8.20 -0.18
CA VAL A 101 -9.31 8.59 1.15
C VAL A 101 -9.82 9.99 1.47
N ALA A 102 -10.56 10.12 2.56
CA ALA A 102 -10.94 11.40 3.13
C ALA A 102 -9.80 11.94 3.99
N ASP A 103 -9.27 13.12 3.66
CA ASP A 103 -8.32 13.82 4.52
C ASP A 103 -9.03 14.87 5.36
N HIS A 104 -9.10 14.60 6.66
CA HIS A 104 -9.84 15.39 7.63
C HIS A 104 -9.34 16.84 7.72
N ASP A 105 -8.03 17.04 7.71
CA ASP A 105 -7.44 18.37 7.91
C ASP A 105 -7.20 19.12 6.60
N LEU A 106 -7.02 18.40 5.49
CA LEU A 106 -6.96 19.00 4.16
C LEU A 106 -8.35 19.27 3.57
N HIS A 107 -9.42 18.78 4.20
CA HIS A 107 -10.81 19.04 3.81
C HIS A 107 -11.13 18.61 2.37
N LYS A 108 -10.57 17.48 1.95
CA LYS A 108 -10.66 16.93 0.61
C LYS A 108 -10.80 15.42 0.64
N VAL A 109 -11.30 14.85 -0.44
CA VAL A 109 -11.19 13.42 -0.76
C VAL A 109 -10.16 13.27 -1.88
N GLN A 110 -9.32 12.25 -1.77
CA GLN A 110 -8.33 11.88 -2.78
C GLN A 110 -8.63 10.47 -3.29
N LYS A 111 -8.52 10.28 -4.60
CA LYS A 111 -8.73 9.01 -5.29
C LYS A 111 -7.42 8.49 -5.83
N PHE A 112 -7.19 7.20 -5.67
CA PHE A 112 -5.97 6.48 -6.06
C PHE A 112 -6.34 5.20 -6.79
N TYR A 113 -5.44 4.69 -7.62
CA TYR A 113 -5.50 3.29 -8.06
C TYR A 113 -5.14 2.35 -6.89
N LEU A 114 -5.47 1.05 -7.00
CA LEU A 114 -5.14 0.04 -5.98
C LEU A 114 -3.63 -0.10 -5.66
N ASN A 115 -2.76 0.41 -6.55
CA ASN A 115 -1.31 0.45 -6.35
C ASN A 115 -0.82 1.74 -5.63
N GLY A 116 -1.71 2.64 -5.24
CA GLY A 116 -1.38 3.90 -4.58
C GLY A 116 -1.07 5.08 -5.52
N THR A 117 -1.17 4.91 -6.84
CA THR A 117 -0.98 6.01 -7.78
C THR A 117 -2.13 7.01 -7.69
N PHE A 118 -1.83 8.29 -7.47
CA PHE A 118 -2.82 9.36 -7.39
C PHE A 118 -3.58 9.54 -8.72
N VAL A 119 -4.91 9.71 -8.63
CA VAL A 119 -5.79 9.92 -9.78
C VAL A 119 -6.30 11.37 -9.79
N GLU A 120 -7.08 11.73 -8.78
CA GLU A 120 -7.73 13.02 -8.67
C GLU A 120 -8.12 13.33 -7.22
N GLN A 121 -8.56 14.57 -6.98
CA GLN A 121 -9.04 15.01 -5.67
C GLN A 121 -10.16 16.01 -5.85
N TRP A 122 -11.08 16.02 -4.90
CA TRP A 122 -12.16 17.00 -4.83
C TRP A 122 -12.43 17.41 -3.40
N GLY A 123 -13.19 18.50 -3.25
CA GLY A 123 -13.42 19.12 -1.95
C GLY A 123 -12.53 20.33 -1.72
N SER A 124 -13.02 21.21 -0.86
CA SER A 124 -12.28 22.35 -0.32
C SER A 124 -12.88 22.70 1.03
N LYS A 125 -12.16 23.47 1.84
CA LYS A 125 -12.70 23.95 3.11
C LYS A 125 -13.94 24.80 2.91
N GLY A 126 -15.06 24.44 3.55
CA GLY A 126 -16.25 25.28 3.54
C GLY A 126 -17.51 24.61 4.06
N ILE A 127 -18.65 25.23 3.76
CA ILE A 127 -19.98 24.81 4.23
C ILE A 127 -20.96 24.55 3.08
N HIS A 128 -20.57 24.88 1.85
CA HIS A 128 -21.41 24.70 0.67
C HIS A 128 -21.27 23.28 0.12
N ASP A 129 -22.20 22.87 -0.73
CA ASP A 129 -22.14 21.58 -1.40
C ASP A 129 -20.81 21.39 -2.16
N GLY A 130 -20.24 20.19 -2.03
CA GLY A 130 -18.90 19.88 -2.54
C GLY A 130 -17.74 20.48 -1.74
N GLN A 131 -18.00 21.18 -0.63
CA GLN A 131 -17.01 21.61 0.33
C GLN A 131 -17.11 20.79 1.61
N PHE A 132 -15.98 20.62 2.31
CA PHE A 132 -15.91 19.87 3.55
C PHE A 132 -15.37 20.73 4.69
N LYS A 133 -15.71 20.32 5.90
CA LYS A 133 -15.08 20.76 7.13
C LYS A 133 -14.89 19.52 7.97
N TYR A 134 -13.65 19.05 8.07
CA TYR A 134 -13.32 17.83 8.82
C TYR A 134 -14.05 16.58 8.29
N PRO A 135 -13.86 16.21 7.00
CA PRO A 135 -14.40 14.95 6.50
C PRO A 135 -13.78 13.78 7.26
N ASN A 136 -14.54 12.71 7.49
CA ASN A 136 -14.11 11.60 8.32
C ASN A 136 -14.37 10.24 7.65
N GLY A 137 -15.44 9.53 8.00
CA GLY A 137 -15.81 8.28 7.33
C GLY A 137 -16.19 8.47 5.86
N ILE A 138 -15.92 7.44 5.05
CA ILE A 138 -16.21 7.39 3.62
C ILE A 138 -16.69 5.99 3.27
N ALA A 139 -17.68 5.87 2.38
CA ALA A 139 -18.20 4.60 1.88
C ALA A 139 -18.57 4.73 0.40
N VAL A 140 -18.65 3.62 -0.31
CA VAL A 140 -19.00 3.58 -1.74
C VAL A 140 -20.14 2.60 -1.95
N ASP A 141 -21.19 3.00 -2.66
CA ASP A 141 -22.31 2.10 -2.99
C ASP A 141 -22.03 1.25 -4.25
N SER A 142 -22.91 0.28 -4.51
CA SER A 142 -22.83 -0.62 -5.68
C SER A 142 -22.95 0.10 -7.03
N GLU A 143 -23.40 1.36 -7.05
CA GLU A 143 -23.42 2.22 -8.23
C GLU A 143 -22.14 3.08 -8.38
N ASN A 144 -21.14 2.87 -7.51
CA ASN A 144 -19.89 3.63 -7.39
C ASN A 144 -20.08 5.10 -6.94
N ASN A 145 -21.17 5.41 -6.25
CA ASN A 145 -21.31 6.72 -5.62
C ASN A 145 -20.55 6.76 -4.30
N VAL A 146 -19.83 7.85 -4.05
CA VAL A 146 -19.00 8.06 -2.87
C VAL A 146 -19.75 8.89 -1.83
N TYR A 147 -19.94 8.34 -0.63
CA TYR A 147 -20.55 9.03 0.51
C TYR A 147 -19.48 9.44 1.49
N VAL A 148 -19.49 10.70 1.92
CA VAL A 148 -18.49 11.27 2.82
C VAL A 148 -19.19 11.89 4.01
N VAL A 149 -18.79 11.50 5.22
CA VAL A 149 -19.21 12.13 6.47
C VAL A 149 -18.45 13.44 6.63
N ASP A 150 -19.16 14.56 6.51
CA ASP A 150 -18.63 15.90 6.70
C ASP A 150 -18.83 16.33 8.18
N THR A 151 -18.04 15.73 9.07
CA THR A 151 -18.25 15.79 10.53
C THR A 151 -18.34 17.22 11.05
N GLY A 152 -17.51 18.14 10.57
CA GLY A 152 -17.51 19.53 11.01
C GLY A 152 -18.72 20.35 10.56
N ASN A 153 -19.46 19.88 9.55
CA ASN A 153 -20.72 20.45 9.10
C ASN A 153 -21.95 19.61 9.49
N GLN A 154 -21.75 18.43 10.10
CA GLN A 154 -22.79 17.54 10.61
C GLN A 154 -23.77 17.10 9.51
N ARG A 155 -23.22 16.68 8.38
CA ARG A 155 -23.96 16.20 7.20
C ARG A 155 -23.19 15.09 6.49
N ILE A 156 -23.89 14.38 5.62
CA ILE A 156 -23.32 13.43 4.66
C ILE A 156 -23.45 14.06 3.29
N GLN A 157 -22.43 13.90 2.47
CA GLN A 157 -22.45 14.32 1.07
C GLN A 157 -22.20 13.12 0.17
N LYS A 158 -23.01 12.98 -0.88
CA LYS A 158 -22.92 11.96 -1.92
C LYS A 158 -22.32 12.56 -3.19
N PHE A 159 -21.39 11.85 -3.80
CA PHE A 159 -20.68 12.23 -5.02
C PHE A 159 -20.70 11.09 -6.03
N THR A 160 -20.45 11.40 -7.29
CA THR A 160 -20.08 10.38 -8.28
C THR A 160 -18.68 9.81 -7.95
N SER A 161 -18.30 8.71 -8.61
CA SER A 161 -16.93 8.16 -8.53
C SER A 161 -15.84 9.18 -8.89
N ASP A 162 -16.16 10.19 -9.68
CA ASP A 162 -15.22 11.23 -10.15
C ASP A 162 -15.37 12.55 -9.38
N GLY A 163 -16.03 12.54 -8.22
CA GLY A 163 -16.07 13.69 -7.31
C GLY A 163 -17.09 14.78 -7.63
N GLU A 164 -17.98 14.60 -8.61
CA GLU A 164 -19.09 15.51 -8.86
C GLU A 164 -20.15 15.39 -7.76
N PHE A 165 -20.59 16.52 -7.21
CA PHE A 165 -21.59 16.55 -6.14
C PHE A 165 -22.97 16.09 -6.63
N ILE A 166 -23.61 15.19 -5.87
CA ILE A 166 -24.95 14.68 -6.17
C ILE A 166 -25.97 15.28 -5.19
N LEU A 167 -25.80 15.03 -3.89
CA LEU A 167 -26.73 15.50 -2.86
C LEU A 167 -26.06 15.58 -1.49
N SER A 168 -26.68 16.32 -0.58
CA SER A 168 -26.29 16.40 0.83
C SER A 168 -27.50 16.20 1.73
N PHE A 169 -27.32 15.53 2.86
CA PHE A 169 -28.37 15.27 3.84
C PHE A 169 -27.82 15.20 5.26
N GLY A 170 -28.71 15.32 6.24
CA GLY A 170 -28.33 15.52 7.64
C GLY A 170 -28.19 16.99 8.03
N SER A 171 -28.25 17.24 9.33
CA SER A 171 -28.03 18.56 9.90
C SER A 171 -27.59 18.43 11.35
N SER A 172 -26.98 19.48 11.90
CA SER A 172 -26.64 19.50 13.32
C SER A 172 -27.89 19.45 14.20
N GLY A 173 -27.91 18.54 15.18
CA GLY A 173 -28.98 18.43 16.16
C GLY A 173 -29.05 17.06 16.84
N MET A 174 -30.10 16.84 17.64
CA MET A 174 -30.33 15.59 18.37
C MET A 174 -31.56 14.82 17.86
N GLY A 175 -32.33 15.40 16.94
CA GLY A 175 -33.52 14.78 16.37
C GLY A 175 -33.21 13.65 15.37
N THR A 176 -34.26 13.01 14.86
CA THR A 176 -34.17 11.98 13.81
C THR A 176 -33.50 12.54 12.56
N GLY A 177 -32.51 11.82 12.04
CA GLY A 177 -31.74 12.25 10.87
C GLY A 177 -30.83 13.46 11.11
N GLN A 178 -30.62 13.85 12.38
CA GLN A 178 -29.68 14.90 12.77
C GLN A 178 -28.47 14.33 13.50
N PHE A 179 -27.36 15.06 13.41
CA PHE A 179 -26.04 14.64 13.90
C PHE A 179 -25.43 15.56 14.94
N LEU A 180 -24.70 15.00 15.90
CA LEU A 180 -23.84 15.76 16.81
C LEU A 180 -22.35 15.43 16.61
N THR A 181 -22.00 14.17 16.38
CA THR A 181 -20.66 13.77 15.98
C THR A 181 -20.78 12.54 15.09
N ALA A 182 -21.15 12.76 13.83
CA ALA A 182 -21.14 11.72 12.81
C ALA A 182 -19.68 11.33 12.48
N ILE A 183 -19.38 10.04 12.45
CA ILE A 183 -18.00 9.53 12.24
C ILE A 183 -17.98 8.45 11.17
N GLY A 184 -18.50 7.26 11.47
CA GLY A 184 -18.51 6.11 10.58
C GLY A 184 -19.71 6.10 9.66
N ILE A 185 -19.53 5.50 8.49
CA ILE A 185 -20.56 5.36 7.48
C ILE A 185 -20.34 4.04 6.75
N ASP A 186 -21.43 3.38 6.39
CA ASP A 186 -21.40 2.26 5.46
C ASP A 186 -22.71 2.21 4.64
N VAL A 187 -22.68 1.53 3.50
CA VAL A 187 -23.81 1.40 2.57
C VAL A 187 -24.06 -0.06 2.23
N ASP A 188 -25.29 -0.53 2.43
CA ASP A 188 -25.64 -1.91 2.09
C ASP A 188 -25.90 -2.10 0.58
N ASP A 189 -26.01 -3.37 0.15
CA ASP A 189 -26.26 -3.75 -1.24
C ASP A 189 -27.59 -3.21 -1.81
N GLU A 190 -28.53 -2.85 -0.93
CA GLU A 190 -29.82 -2.23 -1.31
C GLU A 190 -29.71 -0.70 -1.46
N GLY A 191 -28.56 -0.11 -1.11
CA GLY A 191 -28.27 1.32 -1.19
C GLY A 191 -28.73 2.12 0.02
N TYR A 192 -29.04 1.48 1.16
CA TYR A 192 -29.29 2.20 2.40
C TYR A 192 -27.98 2.60 3.08
N VAL A 193 -27.96 3.83 3.57
CA VAL A 193 -26.79 4.45 4.19
C VAL A 193 -26.94 4.44 5.70
N TYR A 194 -25.97 3.87 6.41
CA TYR A 194 -25.92 3.79 7.86
C TYR A 194 -24.83 4.69 8.37
N VAL A 195 -25.16 5.59 9.30
CA VAL A 195 -24.20 6.58 9.82
C VAL A 195 -24.14 6.48 11.33
N THR A 196 -22.95 6.31 11.87
CA THR A 196 -22.74 6.33 13.31
C THR A 196 -22.62 7.75 13.83
N ASP A 197 -23.45 8.08 14.81
CA ASP A 197 -23.40 9.35 15.52
C ASP A 197 -22.96 9.10 16.97
N LYS A 198 -21.66 9.24 17.18
CA LYS A 198 -21.02 9.06 18.48
C LYS A 198 -21.56 10.04 19.52
N GLY A 199 -21.85 11.28 19.10
CA GLY A 199 -22.30 12.36 19.97
C GLY A 199 -23.71 12.10 20.50
N ASN A 200 -24.62 11.66 19.62
CA ASN A 200 -25.99 11.31 20.01
C ASN A 200 -26.17 9.83 20.40
N ARG A 201 -25.11 9.02 20.34
CA ARG A 201 -25.10 7.61 20.74
C ARG A 201 -26.14 6.78 19.99
N LYS A 202 -26.14 6.91 18.66
CA LYS A 202 -27.11 6.25 17.78
C LYS A 202 -26.48 5.95 16.42
N ILE A 203 -27.14 5.07 15.67
CA ILE A 203 -26.93 4.88 14.23
C ILE A 203 -28.16 5.42 13.54
N GLU A 204 -27.99 6.16 12.45
CA GLU A 204 -29.09 6.65 11.61
C GLU A 204 -29.04 5.96 10.25
N LYS A 205 -30.16 5.38 9.81
CA LYS A 205 -30.32 4.76 8.49
C LYS A 205 -31.08 5.70 7.56
N PHE A 206 -30.59 5.85 6.33
CA PHE A 206 -31.19 6.65 5.27
C PHE A 206 -31.35 5.83 4.00
N ASP A 207 -32.28 6.22 3.11
CA ASP A 207 -32.28 5.72 1.74
C ASP A 207 -31.23 6.42 0.87
N SER A 208 -31.04 5.93 -0.35
CA SER A 208 -30.08 6.46 -1.32
C SER A 208 -30.37 7.90 -1.79
N PHE A 209 -31.55 8.45 -1.46
CA PHE A 209 -31.94 9.83 -1.73
C PHE A 209 -31.72 10.74 -0.50
N GLY A 210 -31.20 10.21 0.61
CA GLY A 210 -30.95 10.94 1.85
C GLY A 210 -32.18 11.13 2.73
N ASN A 211 -33.28 10.42 2.48
CA ASN A 211 -34.44 10.43 3.38
C ASN A 211 -34.17 9.53 4.57
N TRP A 212 -34.46 10.03 5.76
CA TRP A 212 -34.35 9.26 7.00
C TRP A 212 -35.32 8.08 7.03
N ILE A 213 -34.85 6.91 7.45
CA ILE A 213 -35.61 5.66 7.56
C ILE A 213 -35.84 5.27 9.02
N ILE A 214 -34.76 5.08 9.78
CA ILE A 214 -34.83 4.63 11.18
C ILE A 214 -33.63 5.12 11.99
N THR A 215 -33.85 5.30 13.29
CA THR A 215 -32.82 5.56 14.29
C THR A 215 -32.61 4.31 15.15
N LEU A 216 -31.38 3.83 15.23
CA LEU A 216 -30.97 2.74 16.12
C LEU A 216 -30.20 3.31 17.31
N ALA A 217 -30.90 3.50 18.42
CA ALA A 217 -30.32 4.02 19.67
C ALA A 217 -30.32 2.93 20.75
N PHE A 218 -29.19 2.22 20.86
CA PHE A 218 -29.07 1.11 21.79
C PHE A 218 -28.90 1.59 23.23
N THR A 219 -29.72 1.04 24.14
CA THR A 219 -29.67 1.39 25.56
C THR A 219 -29.60 0.15 26.45
N GLY A 220 -29.03 0.32 27.65
CA GLY A 220 -29.00 -0.72 28.66
C GLY A 220 -28.51 -0.21 30.02
N TYR A 221 -28.91 -0.88 31.09
CA TYR A 221 -28.39 -0.59 32.44
C TYR A 221 -26.87 -0.80 32.46
N ASP A 222 -26.11 0.16 32.95
CA ASP A 222 -24.63 0.21 32.96
C ASP A 222 -23.96 0.04 31.58
N PHE A 223 -24.63 0.49 30.51
CA PHE A 223 -24.09 0.45 29.16
C PHE A 223 -24.17 1.83 28.51
N THR A 224 -23.04 2.26 27.96
CA THR A 224 -22.94 3.46 27.15
C THR A 224 -22.61 3.05 25.73
N PHE A 225 -23.53 3.33 24.82
CA PHE A 225 -23.27 3.17 23.39
C PHE A 225 -22.52 4.40 22.88
N SER A 226 -21.38 4.18 22.24
CA SER A 226 -20.49 5.21 21.70
C SER A 226 -19.94 4.69 20.37
N PRO A 227 -20.80 4.69 19.32
CA PRO A 227 -20.47 4.02 18.07
C PRO A 227 -19.32 4.71 17.33
N GLY A 228 -18.46 3.90 16.71
CA GLY A 228 -17.34 4.30 15.86
C GLY A 228 -17.52 3.78 14.44
N GLY A 229 -16.51 3.09 13.88
CA GLY A 229 -16.64 2.37 12.62
C GLY A 229 -17.79 1.35 12.63
N ILE A 230 -18.35 1.16 11.44
CA ILE A 230 -19.55 0.35 11.18
C ILE A 230 -19.34 -0.39 9.86
N GLU A 231 -19.85 -1.61 9.80
CA GLU A 231 -19.79 -2.47 8.62
C GLU A 231 -21.11 -3.27 8.55
N ILE A 232 -21.73 -3.31 7.38
CA ILE A 232 -22.98 -4.01 7.10
C ILE A 232 -22.64 -5.22 6.24
N SER A 233 -22.78 -6.42 6.80
CA SER A 233 -22.51 -7.63 6.03
C SER A 233 -23.56 -7.86 4.93
N PRO A 234 -23.24 -8.64 3.89
CA PRO A 234 -24.18 -8.93 2.78
C PRO A 234 -25.51 -9.57 3.20
N ASP A 235 -25.58 -10.19 4.38
CA ASP A 235 -26.81 -10.72 4.97
C ASP A 235 -27.64 -9.65 5.76
N GLY A 236 -27.18 -8.40 5.75
CA GLY A 236 -27.82 -7.25 6.37
C GLY A 236 -27.48 -7.05 7.85
N LYS A 237 -26.59 -7.85 8.43
CA LYS A 237 -26.20 -7.73 9.85
C LYS A 237 -25.24 -6.56 10.06
N ILE A 238 -25.41 -5.84 11.17
CA ILE A 238 -24.61 -4.67 11.49
C ILE A 238 -23.51 -5.04 12.48
N TYR A 239 -22.26 -4.87 12.08
CA TYR A 239 -21.12 -4.82 12.98
C TYR A 239 -20.80 -3.37 13.30
N VAL A 240 -20.55 -3.06 14.58
CA VAL A 240 -20.25 -1.68 15.00
C VAL A 240 -19.29 -1.64 16.18
N VAL A 241 -18.28 -0.78 16.08
CA VAL A 241 -17.36 -0.50 17.18
C VAL A 241 -18.08 0.28 18.28
N ASN A 242 -18.06 -0.22 19.51
CA ASN A 242 -18.40 0.56 20.70
C ASN A 242 -17.12 1.04 21.40
N SER A 243 -16.70 2.25 21.05
CA SER A 243 -15.42 2.83 21.49
C SER A 243 -15.34 3.06 23.01
N GLU A 244 -16.46 3.21 23.71
CA GLU A 244 -16.47 3.38 25.17
C GLU A 244 -16.09 2.10 25.91
N SER A 245 -16.53 0.94 25.42
CA SER A 245 -16.25 -0.36 26.04
C SER A 245 -15.09 -1.10 25.40
N GLY A 246 -14.55 -0.61 24.28
CA GLY A 246 -13.53 -1.31 23.51
C GLY A 246 -14.03 -2.62 22.88
N LYS A 247 -15.33 -2.70 22.58
CA LYS A 247 -15.99 -3.92 22.06
C LYS A 247 -16.53 -3.69 20.65
N VAL A 248 -16.61 -4.74 19.86
CA VAL A 248 -17.39 -4.76 18.61
C VAL A 248 -18.72 -5.44 18.88
N LEU A 249 -19.81 -4.76 18.59
CA LEU A 249 -21.17 -5.31 18.71
C LEU A 249 -21.59 -5.89 17.37
N SER A 250 -22.46 -6.89 17.39
CA SER A 250 -23.21 -7.30 16.20
C SER A 250 -24.70 -7.24 16.50
N VAL A 251 -25.46 -6.47 15.72
CA VAL A 251 -26.87 -6.17 15.95
C VAL A 251 -27.68 -6.38 14.68
N ASP A 252 -28.93 -6.76 14.84
CA ASP A 252 -29.85 -6.96 13.72
C ASP A 252 -30.61 -5.68 13.40
N GLN A 253 -31.02 -5.48 12.14
CA GLN A 253 -31.73 -4.26 11.72
C GLN A 253 -33.12 -4.10 12.39
N ASP A 254 -33.68 -5.20 12.91
CA ASP A 254 -35.00 -5.26 13.55
C ASP A 254 -34.94 -5.40 15.09
N ASP A 255 -33.76 -5.20 15.70
CA ASP A 255 -33.59 -5.39 17.14
C ASP A 255 -34.43 -4.39 17.96
N ASN A 256 -34.94 -4.84 19.11
CA ASN A 256 -35.80 -4.06 20.02
C ASN A 256 -35.07 -2.87 20.72
N LEU A 257 -33.94 -2.39 20.21
CA LEU A 257 -33.08 -1.30 20.72
C LEU A 257 -32.62 -1.45 22.19
N TYR A 258 -32.91 -2.59 22.81
CA TYR A 258 -32.48 -2.97 24.15
C TYR A 258 -31.54 -4.16 24.07
N LEU A 259 -30.28 -3.95 24.44
CA LEU A 259 -29.26 -5.00 24.40
C LEU A 259 -29.18 -5.75 25.74
N ASN A 260 -29.18 -7.08 25.69
CA ASN A 260 -28.86 -7.91 26.84
C ASN A 260 -27.33 -7.95 27.11
N ILE A 261 -26.89 -8.57 28.21
CA ILE A 261 -25.47 -8.55 28.61
C ILE A 261 -24.53 -9.20 27.58
N PHE A 262 -24.98 -10.24 26.86
CA PHE A 262 -24.19 -10.88 25.83
C PHE A 262 -24.05 -9.99 24.60
N GLN A 263 -25.17 -9.39 24.15
CA GLN A 263 -25.15 -8.45 23.04
C GLN A 263 -24.27 -7.22 23.34
N LYS A 264 -24.24 -6.73 24.58
CA LYS A 264 -23.37 -5.60 25.01
C LYS A 264 -21.88 -5.92 24.96
N ASN A 265 -21.50 -7.16 25.22
CA ASN A 265 -20.10 -7.57 25.15
C ASN A 265 -19.66 -7.86 23.72
N GLY A 266 -20.61 -7.88 22.78
CA GLY A 266 -20.37 -8.36 21.43
C GLY A 266 -20.18 -9.87 21.38
N PRO A 267 -20.09 -10.42 20.17
CA PRO A 267 -19.82 -11.84 20.02
C PRO A 267 -18.33 -12.19 20.13
N PHE A 268 -17.46 -11.19 20.25
CA PHE A 268 -16.00 -11.35 20.34
C PHE A 268 -15.52 -11.18 21.79
N SER A 269 -14.74 -12.13 22.31
CA SER A 269 -14.17 -12.03 23.66
C SER A 269 -13.12 -10.93 23.77
N GLN A 270 -12.45 -10.57 22.67
CA GLN A 270 -11.42 -9.53 22.63
C GLN A 270 -11.98 -8.19 23.11
N THR A 271 -11.18 -7.48 23.90
CA THR A 271 -11.44 -6.08 24.27
C THR A 271 -10.28 -5.26 23.74
N PHE A 272 -10.59 -4.35 22.82
CA PHE A 272 -9.63 -3.49 22.15
C PHE A 272 -9.36 -2.24 22.99
N ARG A 273 -8.17 -1.68 22.87
CA ARG A 273 -7.75 -0.52 23.65
C ARG A 273 -8.34 0.78 23.09
N THR A 274 -8.31 0.97 21.78
CA THR A 274 -8.96 2.09 21.08
C THR A 274 -9.37 1.61 19.69
N PRO A 275 -10.44 0.79 19.60
CA PRO A 275 -10.95 0.38 18.31
C PRO A 275 -11.53 1.60 17.60
N THR A 276 -11.11 1.82 16.35
CA THR A 276 -11.53 2.99 15.57
C THR A 276 -12.44 2.59 14.42
N ASP A 277 -12.11 1.49 13.75
CA ASP A 277 -12.81 1.06 12.54
C ASP A 277 -12.79 -0.46 12.31
N ILE A 278 -13.64 -0.92 11.41
CA ILE A 278 -13.83 -2.34 11.06
C ILE A 278 -14.12 -2.50 9.56
N ALA A 279 -13.82 -3.67 8.99
CA ALA A 279 -14.21 -4.07 7.64
C ALA A 279 -14.34 -5.59 7.54
N LEU A 280 -15.09 -6.10 6.57
CA LEU A 280 -15.12 -7.53 6.26
C LEU A 280 -13.98 -7.94 5.33
N GLY A 281 -13.27 -9.02 5.70
CA GLY A 281 -12.31 -9.69 4.83
C GLY A 281 -13.00 -10.58 3.80
N ILE A 282 -12.24 -10.98 2.78
CA ILE A 282 -12.77 -11.76 1.64
C ILE A 282 -13.31 -13.14 2.03
N ASN A 283 -12.81 -13.71 3.13
CA ASN A 283 -13.26 -15.01 3.62
C ASN A 283 -14.39 -14.89 4.65
N GLY A 284 -14.92 -13.68 4.89
CA GLY A 284 -15.97 -13.42 5.87
C GLY A 284 -15.46 -13.19 7.30
N GLU A 285 -14.17 -13.06 7.51
CA GLU A 285 -13.56 -12.59 8.76
C GLU A 285 -13.86 -11.09 8.99
N LEU A 286 -13.89 -10.67 10.25
CA LEU A 286 -13.98 -9.25 10.60
C LEU A 286 -12.61 -8.70 10.95
N LEU A 287 -12.18 -7.68 10.21
CA LEU A 287 -10.96 -6.94 10.50
C LEU A 287 -11.28 -5.78 11.44
N VAL A 288 -10.48 -5.60 12.49
CA VAL A 288 -10.66 -4.54 13.49
C VAL A 288 -9.38 -3.75 13.68
N VAL A 289 -9.47 -2.42 13.50
CA VAL A 289 -8.37 -1.48 13.75
C VAL A 289 -8.34 -1.11 15.23
N ASP A 290 -7.24 -1.42 15.94
CA ASP A 290 -6.98 -0.91 17.29
C ASP A 290 -5.85 0.13 17.25
N SER A 291 -6.26 1.40 17.09
CA SER A 291 -5.37 2.54 16.82
C SER A 291 -4.24 2.66 17.86
N SER A 292 -4.57 2.59 19.14
CA SER A 292 -3.61 2.77 20.24
C SER A 292 -2.78 1.51 20.55
N ALA A 293 -3.19 0.35 20.03
CA ALA A 293 -2.38 -0.87 20.05
C ALA A 293 -1.46 -0.95 18.82
N HIS A 294 -1.69 -0.12 17.80
CA HIS A 294 -0.98 -0.12 16.53
C HIS A 294 -1.10 -1.46 15.79
N LYS A 295 -2.29 -2.06 15.85
CA LYS A 295 -2.56 -3.41 15.36
C LYS A 295 -3.89 -3.49 14.62
N ILE A 296 -3.94 -4.42 13.68
CA ILE A 296 -5.16 -4.93 13.08
C ILE A 296 -5.39 -6.36 13.59
N TYR A 297 -6.63 -6.68 13.89
CA TYR A 297 -7.08 -8.00 14.33
C TYR A 297 -8.02 -8.60 13.30
N SER A 298 -7.83 -9.86 12.95
CA SER A 298 -8.76 -10.65 12.14
C SER A 298 -9.49 -11.65 13.02
N LEU A 299 -10.82 -11.57 13.02
CA LEU A 299 -11.70 -12.34 13.90
C LEU A 299 -12.67 -13.17 13.08
N GLU A 300 -12.97 -14.38 13.52
CA GLU A 300 -13.99 -15.21 12.86
C GLU A 300 -15.37 -14.56 12.93
N THR A 301 -16.20 -14.80 11.93
CA THR A 301 -17.63 -14.52 12.00
C THR A 301 -18.40 -15.77 11.60
N PRO A 302 -19.74 -15.83 11.76
CA PRO A 302 -20.54 -16.93 11.22
C PRO A 302 -20.39 -17.13 9.71
N ALA A 303 -19.98 -16.10 8.99
CA ALA A 303 -19.74 -16.15 7.55
C ALA A 303 -18.29 -16.55 7.21
N TYR A 304 -17.40 -16.68 8.20
CA TYR A 304 -16.01 -17.01 7.97
C TYR A 304 -15.85 -18.42 7.40
N THR A 305 -15.10 -18.53 6.31
CA THR A 305 -14.69 -19.81 5.72
C THR A 305 -13.18 -19.89 5.71
N GLU A 306 -12.61 -20.85 6.44
CA GLU A 306 -11.16 -21.08 6.45
C GLU A 306 -10.66 -21.40 5.02
N PRO A 307 -9.63 -20.68 4.52
CA PRO A 307 -9.12 -20.91 3.17
C PRO A 307 -8.51 -22.30 3.06
N GLU A 308 -8.87 -23.06 2.01
CA GLU A 308 -8.27 -24.37 1.76
C GLU A 308 -6.78 -24.21 1.40
N ILE A 309 -5.89 -24.69 2.27
CA ILE A 309 -4.46 -24.80 1.97
C ILE A 309 -4.30 -25.87 0.89
N ILE A 310 -4.10 -25.44 -0.36
CA ILE A 310 -3.68 -26.35 -1.43
C ILE A 310 -2.20 -26.69 -1.19
N GLU A 311 -1.93 -27.71 -0.38
CA GLU A 311 -0.62 -28.35 -0.40
C GLU A 311 -0.40 -28.92 -1.81
N VAL A 312 0.53 -28.32 -2.56
CA VAL A 312 0.98 -28.87 -3.84
C VAL A 312 1.78 -30.13 -3.55
N ILE A 313 1.08 -31.26 -3.42
CA ILE A 313 1.71 -32.58 -3.44
C ILE A 313 2.17 -32.80 -4.89
N GLU A 314 3.48 -32.80 -5.13
CA GLU A 314 4.05 -33.29 -6.38
C GLU A 314 3.80 -34.80 -6.50
N ILE A 315 2.67 -35.18 -7.08
CA ILE A 315 2.37 -36.58 -7.44
C ILE A 315 2.79 -36.79 -8.90
N PRO A 316 3.61 -37.78 -9.24
CA PRO A 316 3.86 -38.13 -10.64
C PRO A 316 2.61 -38.80 -11.21
N VAL A 317 1.81 -38.06 -11.97
CA VAL A 317 0.54 -38.57 -12.52
C VAL A 317 0.79 -39.32 -13.83
N VAL A 318 0.43 -40.61 -13.85
CA VAL A 318 0.19 -41.41 -15.05
C VAL A 318 -1.29 -41.24 -15.42
N VAL A 319 -1.59 -40.70 -16.61
CA VAL A 319 -2.97 -40.36 -17.03
C VAL A 319 -3.55 -41.43 -17.96
N PRO A 320 -4.75 -41.98 -17.67
CA PRO A 320 -5.65 -42.51 -18.68
C PRO A 320 -6.79 -41.52 -18.99
N GLU A 321 -7.17 -41.49 -20.26
CA GLU A 321 -7.98 -40.49 -20.96
C GLU A 321 -9.49 -40.79 -20.89
N ILE A 322 -10.35 -39.82 -20.54
CA ILE A 322 -11.77 -39.74 -20.95
C ILE A 322 -12.20 -38.28 -21.15
N ILE A 323 -12.98 -38.08 -22.22
CA ILE A 323 -13.41 -36.85 -22.93
C ILE A 323 -14.71 -36.26 -22.34
N GLU A 324 -14.82 -34.92 -22.22
CA GLU A 324 -15.96 -34.11 -22.72
C GLU A 324 -15.75 -32.59 -22.54
N SER A 325 -16.40 -31.82 -23.42
CA SER A 325 -16.03 -30.48 -23.90
C SER A 325 -16.80 -29.31 -23.29
N PHE A 326 -16.07 -28.32 -22.78
CA PHE A 326 -16.31 -26.89 -22.97
C PHE A 326 -14.99 -26.34 -23.54
N SER A 327 -14.99 -25.52 -24.59
CA SER A 327 -13.75 -24.90 -25.07
C SER A 327 -13.33 -23.80 -24.08
N ARG A 328 -12.80 -24.24 -22.95
CA ARG A 328 -11.95 -23.41 -22.11
C ARG A 328 -10.68 -23.20 -22.92
N ASP A 329 -10.36 -21.95 -23.21
CA ASP A 329 -9.07 -21.60 -23.77
C ASP A 329 -7.97 -22.17 -22.86
N LYS A 330 -7.12 -23.01 -23.45
CA LYS A 330 -5.96 -23.65 -22.81
C LYS A 330 -4.66 -23.25 -23.51
N ILE A 331 -4.73 -22.29 -24.44
CA ILE A 331 -3.56 -21.80 -25.14
C ILE A 331 -2.91 -20.78 -24.21
N ASN A 332 -1.66 -21.03 -23.85
CA ASN A 332 -0.93 -20.06 -23.06
C ASN A 332 -0.71 -18.79 -23.88
N PRO A 333 -0.75 -17.60 -23.25
CA PRO A 333 -0.36 -16.37 -23.90
C PRO A 333 1.10 -16.46 -24.39
N THR A 334 1.48 -15.57 -25.28
CA THR A 334 2.88 -15.31 -25.63
C THR A 334 3.31 -13.99 -25.01
N ILE A 335 4.54 -13.93 -24.49
CA ILE A 335 5.11 -12.70 -23.93
C ILE A 335 6.51 -12.47 -24.51
N MET A 336 6.78 -11.21 -24.85
CA MET A 336 8.08 -10.73 -25.32
C MET A 336 8.52 -9.58 -24.39
N PRO A 337 9.52 -9.82 -23.53
CA PRO A 337 10.04 -8.77 -22.66
C PRO A 337 10.85 -7.76 -23.49
N PRO A 338 11.16 -6.58 -22.92
CA PRO A 338 12.10 -5.66 -23.52
C PRO A 338 13.48 -6.31 -23.68
N SER A 339 14.32 -5.73 -24.53
CA SER A 339 15.68 -6.26 -24.76
C SER A 339 16.54 -6.16 -23.50
N ASP A 340 17.48 -7.09 -23.38
CA ASP A 340 18.52 -7.06 -22.35
C ASP A 340 19.28 -5.73 -22.41
N MET A 341 19.74 -5.26 -21.24
CA MET A 341 20.44 -3.99 -21.10
C MET A 341 21.78 -4.18 -20.40
N ILE A 342 22.76 -3.39 -20.83
CA ILE A 342 24.07 -3.27 -20.20
C ILE A 342 24.27 -1.78 -19.94
N LEU A 343 24.48 -1.44 -18.67
CA LEU A 343 24.57 -0.07 -18.16
C LEU A 343 25.79 0.05 -17.24
N GLU A 344 26.27 1.26 -17.04
CA GLU A 344 27.35 1.56 -16.09
C GLU A 344 26.76 1.98 -14.75
N ALA A 345 27.43 1.59 -13.67
CA ALA A 345 27.05 1.96 -12.32
C ALA A 345 27.18 3.48 -12.12
N THR A 346 26.20 4.06 -11.43
CA THR A 346 26.25 5.45 -10.95
C THR A 346 26.51 5.53 -9.45
N GLY A 347 26.69 4.38 -8.79
CA GLY A 347 26.74 4.22 -7.35
C GLY A 347 26.59 2.75 -6.97
N LEU A 348 26.34 2.48 -5.69
CA LEU A 348 26.15 1.12 -5.17
C LEU A 348 24.94 0.41 -5.81
N THR A 349 23.93 1.20 -6.16
CA THR A 349 22.74 0.83 -6.92
C THR A 349 22.56 1.79 -8.09
N THR A 350 21.83 1.37 -9.12
CA THR A 350 21.59 2.19 -10.32
C THR A 350 20.13 2.12 -10.71
N PHE A 351 19.49 3.29 -10.86
CA PHE A 351 18.12 3.38 -11.37
C PHE A 351 18.07 2.98 -12.84
N VAL A 352 17.15 2.07 -13.19
CA VAL A 352 17.04 1.55 -14.56
C VAL A 352 15.59 1.55 -15.03
N ASN A 353 15.32 2.25 -16.13
CA ASN A 353 14.04 2.11 -16.83
C ASN A 353 14.09 0.86 -17.72
N ILE A 354 13.50 -0.24 -17.23
CA ILE A 354 13.53 -1.56 -17.88
C ILE A 354 12.64 -1.68 -19.13
N GLY A 355 11.77 -0.69 -19.39
CA GLY A 355 10.78 -0.72 -20.47
C GLY A 355 9.52 -1.53 -20.13
N GLU A 356 8.70 -1.79 -21.14
CA GLU A 356 7.42 -2.52 -21.02
C GLU A 356 7.41 -3.77 -21.90
N ALA A 357 7.00 -4.91 -21.34
CA ALA A 357 6.82 -6.14 -22.11
C ALA A 357 5.53 -6.12 -22.95
N ILE A 358 5.54 -6.85 -24.06
CA ILE A 358 4.38 -7.02 -24.94
C ILE A 358 3.90 -8.46 -24.83
N ALA A 359 2.62 -8.66 -24.59
CA ALA A 359 2.01 -9.99 -24.61
C ALA A 359 0.81 -10.06 -25.57
N ALA A 360 0.58 -11.24 -26.12
CA ALA A 360 -0.54 -11.52 -27.00
C ALA A 360 -1.05 -12.93 -26.76
N ASP A 361 -2.37 -13.07 -26.72
CA ASP A 361 -3.05 -14.35 -26.73
C ASP A 361 -4.05 -14.40 -27.90
N SER A 362 -4.20 -15.58 -28.51
CA SER A 362 -4.97 -15.76 -29.74
C SER A 362 -6.45 -16.08 -29.53
N GLU A 363 -6.88 -16.41 -28.31
CA GLU A 363 -8.24 -16.86 -28.02
C GLU A 363 -8.96 -15.99 -26.97
N SER A 364 -8.38 -15.78 -25.79
CA SER A 364 -8.96 -15.04 -24.68
C SER A 364 -8.35 -13.64 -24.45
N GLY A 365 -7.18 -13.36 -25.02
CA GLY A 365 -6.50 -12.08 -24.87
C GLY A 365 -5.83 -11.90 -23.49
N ILE A 366 -5.04 -10.84 -23.33
CA ILE A 366 -4.22 -10.62 -22.12
C ILE A 366 -5.02 -9.90 -21.04
N LYS A 367 -4.96 -10.43 -19.81
CA LYS A 367 -5.51 -9.84 -18.59
C LYS A 367 -4.51 -8.89 -17.93
N SER A 368 -3.28 -9.34 -17.70
CA SER A 368 -2.23 -8.54 -17.03
C SER A 368 -0.82 -9.01 -17.40
N ILE A 369 0.15 -8.11 -17.21
CA ILE A 369 1.58 -8.39 -17.30
C ILE A 369 2.24 -7.88 -16.02
N LEU A 370 3.05 -8.71 -15.38
CA LEU A 370 3.79 -8.37 -14.16
C LEU A 370 5.29 -8.57 -14.36
N ASN A 371 6.10 -7.88 -13.55
CA ASN A 371 7.53 -8.16 -13.42
C ASN A 371 8.01 -8.01 -11.97
N ASN A 372 9.19 -8.56 -11.67
CA ASN A 372 9.80 -8.51 -10.34
C ASN A 372 11.01 -7.55 -10.27
N ALA A 373 11.11 -6.55 -11.15
CA ALA A 373 12.24 -5.65 -11.15
C ALA A 373 12.23 -4.75 -9.89
N PRO A 374 13.39 -4.56 -9.24
CA PRO A 374 13.54 -3.54 -8.22
C PRO A 374 13.55 -2.14 -8.85
N GLU A 375 13.35 -1.10 -8.03
CA GLU A 375 13.48 0.31 -8.45
C GLU A 375 14.92 0.65 -8.84
N GLU A 376 15.90 0.09 -8.11
CA GLU A 376 17.32 0.23 -8.39
C GLU A 376 18.01 -1.14 -8.43
N PHE A 377 18.95 -1.28 -9.36
CA PHE A 377 19.68 -2.52 -9.61
C PHE A 377 21.06 -2.47 -8.98
N SER A 378 21.43 -3.55 -8.27
CA SER A 378 22.79 -3.73 -7.77
C SER A 378 23.75 -4.09 -8.91
N LEU A 379 25.04 -3.92 -8.65
CA LEU A 379 26.12 -4.34 -9.56
C LEU A 379 25.96 -5.79 -10.03
N GLY A 380 26.31 -6.04 -11.28
CA GLY A 380 26.31 -7.36 -11.90
C GLY A 380 25.04 -7.70 -12.67
N VAL A 381 24.82 -9.00 -12.85
CA VAL A 381 23.76 -9.54 -13.72
C VAL A 381 22.48 -9.75 -12.91
N ASN A 382 21.47 -8.93 -13.18
CA ASN A 382 20.16 -8.99 -12.57
C ASN A 382 19.14 -9.57 -13.55
N LYS A 383 18.35 -10.53 -13.10
CA LYS A 383 17.36 -11.21 -13.92
C LYS A 383 15.94 -10.72 -13.56
N VAL A 384 15.32 -10.02 -14.49
CA VAL A 384 13.91 -9.62 -14.41
C VAL A 384 13.05 -10.71 -15.07
N THR A 385 12.04 -11.17 -14.35
CA THR A 385 11.04 -12.14 -14.80
C THR A 385 9.76 -11.41 -15.13
N TRP A 386 9.30 -11.57 -16.36
CA TRP A 386 8.05 -11.05 -16.87
C TRP A 386 7.04 -12.17 -16.99
N ILE A 387 5.82 -11.95 -16.47
CA ILE A 387 4.74 -12.96 -16.50
C ILE A 387 3.49 -12.32 -17.11
N ALA A 388 2.95 -12.93 -18.16
CA ALA A 388 1.65 -12.58 -18.72
C ALA A 388 0.58 -13.56 -18.25
N PHE A 389 -0.60 -13.02 -17.92
CA PHE A 389 -1.81 -13.77 -17.61
C PHE A 389 -2.86 -13.46 -18.69
N ASP A 390 -3.50 -14.49 -19.25
CA ASP A 390 -4.64 -14.30 -20.15
C ASP A 390 -5.97 -14.24 -19.38
N ASN A 391 -7.08 -13.98 -20.09
CA ASN A 391 -8.42 -13.93 -19.48
C ASN A 391 -9.00 -15.32 -19.13
N ALA A 392 -8.34 -16.41 -19.55
CA ALA A 392 -8.71 -17.79 -19.25
C ALA A 392 -7.94 -18.39 -18.05
N GLY A 393 -6.93 -17.68 -17.55
CA GLY A 393 -6.07 -18.07 -16.43
C GLY A 393 -4.80 -18.83 -16.84
N ASN A 394 -4.46 -18.90 -18.14
CA ASN A 394 -3.18 -19.43 -18.57
C ASN A 394 -2.08 -18.37 -18.45
N THR A 395 -0.83 -18.84 -18.31
CA THR A 395 0.32 -17.97 -18.08
C THR A 395 1.48 -18.27 -19.02
N ALA A 396 2.30 -17.25 -19.25
CA ALA A 396 3.60 -17.40 -19.89
C ALA A 396 4.64 -16.51 -19.22
N GLU A 397 5.85 -17.03 -19.10
CA GLU A 397 6.99 -16.33 -18.52
C GLU A 397 8.07 -16.06 -19.58
N ALA A 398 8.78 -14.94 -19.42
CA ALA A 398 9.99 -14.64 -20.15
C ALA A 398 10.95 -13.81 -19.28
N TYR A 399 12.21 -13.70 -19.70
CA TYR A 399 13.24 -13.06 -18.90
C TYR A 399 13.92 -11.94 -19.66
N GLN A 400 14.28 -10.90 -18.92
CA GLN A 400 15.14 -9.81 -19.35
C GLN A 400 16.35 -9.75 -18.40
N THR A 401 17.53 -9.55 -18.97
CA THR A 401 18.78 -9.45 -18.23
C THR A 401 19.23 -7.99 -18.18
N ILE A 402 19.42 -7.47 -16.97
CA ILE A 402 19.96 -6.13 -16.72
C ILE A 402 21.35 -6.30 -16.12
N THR A 403 22.39 -5.92 -16.85
CA THR A 403 23.77 -6.00 -16.38
C THR A 403 24.27 -4.61 -16.02
N ILE A 404 24.66 -4.42 -14.77
CA ILE A 404 25.30 -3.19 -14.29
C ILE A 404 26.79 -3.45 -14.14
N ASN A 405 27.58 -2.80 -15.00
CA ASN A 405 29.03 -2.81 -14.97
C ASN A 405 29.58 -1.73 -14.05
N ALA A 406 30.84 -1.87 -13.65
CA ALA A 406 31.59 -0.83 -12.96
C ALA A 406 32.68 -0.32 -13.91
N CYS A 407 32.59 0.96 -14.30
CA CYS A 407 33.57 1.64 -15.15
C CYS A 407 33.98 0.86 -16.42
N GLY A 408 33.01 0.23 -17.10
CA GLY A 408 33.23 -0.53 -18.34
C GLY A 408 33.62 -1.99 -18.15
N HIS A 409 33.77 -2.45 -16.90
CA HIS A 409 34.19 -3.79 -16.53
C HIS A 409 33.17 -4.51 -15.63
N VAL A 410 33.33 -5.82 -15.46
CA VAL A 410 32.47 -6.57 -14.55
C VAL A 410 32.94 -6.30 -13.12
N TYR A 411 32.02 -6.00 -12.20
CA TYR A 411 32.38 -5.63 -10.83
C TYR A 411 33.28 -6.65 -10.09
N SER A 412 33.25 -7.92 -10.50
CA SER A 412 34.08 -9.00 -9.93
C SER A 412 35.57 -8.89 -10.27
N ASP A 413 35.92 -8.02 -11.23
CA ASP A 413 37.32 -7.76 -11.59
C ASP A 413 38.01 -6.86 -10.54
N TYR A 414 37.23 -6.15 -9.72
CA TYR A 414 37.70 -5.21 -8.71
C TYR A 414 37.68 -5.77 -7.29
N ASN A 415 38.50 -5.21 -6.42
CA ASN A 415 38.32 -5.33 -4.97
C ASN A 415 37.35 -4.23 -4.48
N MET A 416 36.20 -4.64 -3.94
CA MET A 416 35.15 -3.69 -3.56
C MET A 416 35.36 -3.14 -2.15
N ILE A 417 35.34 -1.82 -2.02
CA ILE A 417 35.44 -1.07 -0.76
C ILE A 417 34.24 -0.13 -0.66
N VAL A 418 33.56 -0.14 0.48
CA VAL A 418 32.38 0.68 0.72
C VAL A 418 32.57 1.44 2.04
N GLY A 419 32.42 2.75 1.98
CA GLY A 419 32.38 3.65 3.12
C GLY A 419 31.05 3.58 3.87
N THR A 420 30.75 4.66 4.55
CA THR A 420 29.55 4.88 5.36
C THR A 420 28.88 6.18 4.90
N ASN A 421 27.67 6.45 5.38
CA ASN A 421 26.98 7.71 5.08
C ASN A 421 27.51 8.88 5.94
N THR A 422 28.78 8.85 6.35
CA THR A 422 29.44 9.91 7.14
C THR A 422 30.87 10.09 6.67
N ASP A 423 31.43 11.29 6.86
CA ASP A 423 32.81 11.64 6.47
C ASP A 423 33.84 10.53 6.79
N ASP A 424 34.35 9.92 5.74
CA ASP A 424 35.26 8.79 5.78
C ASP A 424 36.67 9.13 5.27
N PHE A 425 37.62 8.29 5.70
CA PHE A 425 38.96 8.25 5.14
C PHE A 425 39.21 6.87 4.56
N ILE A 426 39.14 6.76 3.24
CA ILE A 426 39.17 5.49 2.52
C ILE A 426 40.50 5.36 1.77
N GLN A 427 41.16 4.21 1.97
CA GLN A 427 42.34 3.82 1.21
C GLN A 427 42.06 2.53 0.48
N GLY A 428 42.26 2.57 -0.84
CA GLY A 428 42.33 1.40 -1.70
C GLY A 428 43.56 0.54 -1.40
N THR A 429 43.74 -0.43 -2.27
CA THR A 429 44.79 -1.42 -2.28
C THR A 429 45.73 -1.16 -3.47
N PRO A 430 46.82 -1.93 -3.62
CA PRO A 430 47.65 -1.83 -4.83
C PRO A 430 47.09 -2.59 -6.06
N ASN A 431 45.81 -2.96 -6.08
CA ASN A 431 45.16 -3.60 -7.22
C ASN A 431 43.91 -2.81 -7.59
N ASP A 432 43.38 -3.02 -8.79
CA ASP A 432 42.13 -2.42 -9.27
C ASP A 432 40.99 -2.55 -8.22
N ASP A 433 40.56 -1.41 -7.69
CA ASP A 433 39.55 -1.28 -6.65
C ASP A 433 38.25 -0.65 -7.18
N LEU A 434 37.13 -1.04 -6.58
CA LEU A 434 35.82 -0.42 -6.78
C LEU A 434 35.40 0.21 -5.46
N ILE A 435 35.46 1.54 -5.39
CA ILE A 435 35.31 2.28 -4.13
C ILE A 435 34.04 3.13 -4.18
N PHE A 436 33.24 3.06 -3.11
CA PHE A 436 32.07 3.92 -2.89
C PHE A 436 32.22 4.67 -1.56
N GLY A 437 32.25 6.01 -1.59
CA GLY A 437 32.24 6.88 -0.40
C GLY A 437 30.87 6.89 0.30
N LEU A 438 29.81 7.07 -0.51
CA LEU A 438 28.39 7.17 -0.12
C LEU A 438 27.97 8.61 0.24
N ASP A 439 27.58 8.90 1.48
CA ASP A 439 27.23 10.26 1.88
C ASP A 439 28.34 10.77 2.82
N GLY A 440 28.58 12.08 2.85
CA GLY A 440 29.60 12.68 3.72
C GLY A 440 30.67 13.40 2.92
N ALA A 441 31.52 14.17 3.60
CA ALA A 441 32.68 14.78 2.96
C ALA A 441 33.89 13.84 3.10
N ASP A 442 34.12 13.02 2.10
CA ASP A 442 35.05 11.90 2.15
C ASP A 442 36.44 12.28 1.62
N ILE A 443 37.45 11.54 2.10
CA ILE A 443 38.80 11.56 1.52
C ILE A 443 39.13 10.15 1.06
N ILE A 444 39.24 9.98 -0.26
CA ILE A 444 39.38 8.68 -0.91
C ILE A 444 40.69 8.64 -1.71
N SER A 445 41.45 7.55 -1.57
CA SER A 445 42.70 7.32 -2.30
C SER A 445 42.72 5.92 -2.92
N GLY A 446 42.80 5.83 -4.25
CA GLY A 446 42.90 4.56 -5.00
C GLY A 446 44.19 3.79 -4.73
N ASN A 447 45.33 4.47 -4.87
CA ASN A 447 46.71 3.97 -4.78
C ASN A 447 47.25 3.44 -6.11
N ASP A 448 47.69 2.18 -6.18
CA ASP A 448 48.17 1.62 -7.45
C ASP A 448 47.05 0.73 -8.01
N GLY A 449 46.78 0.76 -9.30
CA GLY A 449 45.70 -0.04 -9.89
C GLY A 449 44.85 0.80 -10.83
N ASN A 450 44.01 0.18 -11.64
CA ASN A 450 43.03 0.92 -12.44
C ASN A 450 41.71 0.96 -11.65
N ASP A 451 41.51 2.02 -10.89
CA ASP A 451 40.46 2.10 -9.89
C ASP A 451 39.18 2.72 -10.45
N CYS A 452 38.04 2.31 -9.90
CA CYS A 452 36.72 2.86 -10.20
C CYS A 452 36.16 3.44 -8.90
N ILE A 453 36.13 4.76 -8.78
CA ILE A 453 35.85 5.45 -7.52
C ILE A 453 34.64 6.37 -7.67
N PHE A 454 33.67 6.21 -6.76
CA PHE A 454 32.50 7.06 -6.61
C PHE A 454 32.56 7.72 -5.23
N GLY A 455 32.65 9.06 -5.18
CA GLY A 455 32.56 9.84 -3.93
C GLY A 455 31.17 9.72 -3.33
N GLY A 456 30.17 10.21 -4.07
CA GLY A 456 28.77 10.15 -3.69
C GLY A 456 28.25 11.53 -3.31
N ASP A 457 27.41 11.63 -2.28
CA ASP A 457 26.83 12.90 -1.83
C ASP A 457 27.75 13.57 -0.80
N GLY A 458 28.21 14.78 -1.06
CA GLY A 458 29.03 15.57 -0.14
C GLY A 458 30.21 16.25 -0.84
N ASP A 459 30.99 17.04 -0.11
CA ASP A 459 32.15 17.72 -0.69
C ASP A 459 33.39 16.82 -0.56
N ASP A 460 33.69 16.03 -1.59
CA ASP A 460 34.68 14.94 -1.54
C ASP A 460 36.07 15.33 -2.03
N ILE A 461 37.08 14.59 -1.58
CA ILE A 461 38.45 14.66 -2.09
C ILE A 461 38.91 13.28 -2.54
N ILE A 462 39.07 13.10 -3.85
CA ILE A 462 39.37 11.82 -4.49
C ILE A 462 40.72 11.89 -5.18
N TYR A 463 41.60 10.92 -4.89
CA TYR A 463 42.89 10.72 -5.55
C TYR A 463 42.90 9.34 -6.23
N GLY A 464 43.05 9.30 -7.56
CA GLY A 464 43.31 8.08 -8.33
C GLY A 464 44.68 7.50 -7.95
N ASN A 465 45.71 8.33 -8.09
CA ASN A 465 47.13 8.03 -7.89
C ASN A 465 47.77 7.35 -9.11
N ASN A 466 48.22 6.10 -9.04
CA ASN A 466 48.93 5.45 -10.14
C ASN A 466 48.00 4.46 -10.85
N GLY A 467 47.65 4.73 -12.11
CA GLY A 467 46.84 3.83 -12.88
C GLY A 467 46.03 4.51 -13.96
N THR A 468 45.12 3.76 -14.58
CA THR A 468 44.11 4.33 -15.47
C THR A 468 42.80 4.30 -14.69
N ASP A 469 42.52 5.40 -14.00
CA ASP A 469 41.44 5.49 -13.03
C ASP A 469 40.18 6.11 -13.63
N THR A 470 39.03 5.73 -13.11
CA THR A 470 37.75 6.38 -13.38
C THR A 470 37.17 6.90 -12.08
N LEU A 471 37.06 8.23 -11.99
CA LEU A 471 36.65 8.95 -10.78
C LEU A 471 35.33 9.67 -11.03
N SER A 472 34.39 9.57 -10.10
CA SER A 472 33.11 10.29 -10.09
C SER A 472 32.96 10.99 -8.75
N GLY A 473 32.84 12.32 -8.76
CA GLY A 473 32.63 13.12 -7.55
C GLY A 473 31.24 12.83 -6.97
N GLY A 474 30.21 13.23 -7.71
CA GLY A 474 28.82 13.03 -7.31
C GLY A 474 28.16 14.38 -7.04
N PRO A 475 27.13 14.45 -6.20
CA PRO A 475 26.57 15.73 -5.77
C PRO A 475 27.42 16.40 -4.67
N GLY A 476 27.96 17.59 -4.93
CA GLY A 476 28.75 18.31 -3.93
C GLY A 476 29.67 19.35 -4.53
N ASN A 477 30.72 19.76 -3.84
CA ASN A 477 31.83 20.53 -4.43
C ASN A 477 33.09 19.71 -4.25
N ASP A 478 33.46 18.97 -5.29
CA ASP A 478 34.42 17.89 -5.18
C ASP A 478 35.81 18.29 -5.67
N VAL A 479 36.83 17.59 -5.20
CA VAL A 479 38.20 17.69 -5.68
C VAL A 479 38.65 16.32 -6.18
N LEU A 480 38.76 16.16 -7.49
CA LEU A 480 39.17 14.93 -8.16
C LEU A 480 40.57 15.10 -8.74
N LYS A 481 41.46 14.15 -8.45
CA LYS A 481 42.82 14.11 -8.99
C LYS A 481 43.13 12.74 -9.56
N GLY A 482 43.43 12.66 -10.86
CA GLY A 482 43.87 11.42 -11.50
C GLY A 482 45.30 11.05 -11.10
N ASP A 483 46.19 12.04 -11.09
CA ASP A 483 47.63 11.94 -10.81
C ASP A 483 48.43 11.29 -11.95
N SER A 484 48.64 9.97 -12.00
CA SER A 484 49.53 9.33 -12.98
C SER A 484 48.84 8.24 -13.77
N GLY A 485 48.65 8.48 -15.06
CA GLY A 485 48.19 7.51 -16.06
C GLY A 485 47.07 8.10 -16.90
N PHE A 486 46.23 7.27 -17.53
CA PHE A 486 45.18 7.80 -18.40
C PHE A 486 43.85 7.79 -17.67
N ASP A 487 43.45 8.94 -17.13
CA ASP A 487 42.34 8.99 -16.18
C ASP A 487 41.06 9.57 -16.80
N ILE A 488 39.92 9.16 -16.25
CA ILE A 488 38.60 9.67 -16.61
C ILE A 488 37.92 10.24 -15.36
N LEU A 489 37.65 11.55 -15.37
CA LEU A 489 37.08 12.26 -14.23
C LEU A 489 35.69 12.82 -14.57
N TYR A 490 34.69 12.49 -13.75
CA TYR A 490 33.33 13.01 -13.83
C TYR A 490 33.05 13.90 -12.62
N SER A 491 32.81 15.20 -12.88
CA SER A 491 32.53 16.17 -11.82
C SER A 491 31.14 16.01 -11.23
N ASN A 492 30.17 15.59 -12.05
CA ASN A 492 28.76 15.58 -11.71
C ASN A 492 28.26 16.98 -11.30
N SER A 493 27.45 17.10 -10.24
CA SER A 493 26.76 18.36 -9.93
C SER A 493 27.46 19.10 -8.81
N GLY A 494 27.95 20.30 -9.09
CA GLY A 494 28.77 20.97 -8.11
C GLY A 494 29.49 22.21 -8.59
N SER A 495 30.38 22.71 -7.73
CA SER A 495 31.49 23.59 -8.13
C SER A 495 32.80 22.85 -7.87
N ASP A 496 33.27 22.14 -8.87
CA ASP A 496 34.25 21.08 -8.69
C ASP A 496 35.65 21.48 -9.15
N VAL A 497 36.67 20.76 -8.68
CA VAL A 497 38.06 20.88 -9.13
C VAL A 497 38.50 19.53 -9.68
N LEU A 498 38.83 19.48 -10.98
CA LEU A 498 39.32 18.29 -11.64
C LEU A 498 40.75 18.55 -12.09
N ASP A 499 41.67 17.68 -11.70
CA ASP A 499 43.07 17.70 -12.11
C ASP A 499 43.42 16.32 -12.68
N GLY A 500 43.50 16.19 -14.01
CA GLY A 500 43.81 14.91 -14.67
C GLY A 500 45.17 14.39 -14.21
N GLY A 501 46.20 15.20 -14.38
CA GLY A 501 47.52 14.95 -13.80
C GLY A 501 48.60 14.86 -14.87
N ASP A 502 49.38 13.80 -14.81
CA ASP A 502 50.35 13.40 -15.83
C ASP A 502 49.64 12.53 -16.89
N ASP A 503 50.17 12.53 -18.11
CA ASP A 503 49.63 11.81 -19.28
C ASP A 503 48.41 12.48 -19.95
N SER A 504 47.38 11.73 -20.40
CA SER A 504 46.31 12.30 -21.26
C SER A 504 44.93 11.92 -20.76
N ASP A 505 44.23 12.89 -20.18
CA ASP A 505 43.10 12.61 -19.30
C ASP A 505 41.79 13.18 -19.84
N GLY A 506 40.71 12.45 -19.61
CA GLY A 506 39.36 12.82 -20.02
C GLY A 506 38.55 13.37 -18.86
N CYS A 507 38.27 14.68 -18.86
CA CYS A 507 37.48 15.32 -17.81
C CYS A 507 36.11 15.76 -18.33
N TYR A 508 35.06 15.32 -17.65
CA TYR A 508 33.66 15.52 -18.03
C TYR A 508 32.94 16.30 -16.94
N SER A 509 32.50 17.50 -17.32
CA SER A 509 31.73 18.41 -16.48
C SER A 509 30.43 18.80 -17.20
N PRO A 510 29.25 18.69 -16.56
CA PRO A 510 27.97 18.97 -17.19
C PRO A 510 27.79 20.46 -17.50
N ALA A 511 27.04 20.78 -18.55
CA ALA A 511 26.96 22.14 -19.12
C ALA A 511 26.38 23.25 -18.19
N ASP A 512 25.79 22.88 -17.06
CA ASP A 512 25.21 23.82 -16.08
C ASP A 512 26.18 24.23 -14.95
N SER A 513 27.33 23.58 -14.78
CA SER A 513 28.35 23.91 -13.76
C SER A 513 29.39 24.92 -14.29
N LYS A 514 28.97 26.18 -14.48
CA LYS A 514 29.86 27.29 -14.93
C LYS A 514 30.96 27.68 -13.91
N THR A 515 31.19 26.85 -12.90
CA THR A 515 32.02 27.10 -11.72
C THR A 515 33.17 26.11 -11.58
N ASP A 516 33.21 25.06 -12.39
CA ASP A 516 34.24 24.02 -12.27
C ASP A 516 35.60 24.50 -12.75
N LEU A 517 36.64 24.07 -12.06
CA LEU A 517 38.04 24.29 -12.41
C LEU A 517 38.64 23.00 -12.94
N ILE A 518 38.90 22.96 -14.24
CA ILE A 518 39.51 21.80 -14.91
C ILE A 518 40.98 22.11 -15.22
N LEU A 519 41.87 21.25 -14.76
CA LEU A 519 43.33 21.33 -14.86
C LEU A 519 43.86 20.03 -15.48
N ASN A 520 44.91 20.14 -16.30
CA ASN A 520 45.61 18.99 -16.87
C ASN A 520 44.69 17.91 -17.48
N CYS A 521 43.69 18.34 -18.25
CA CYS A 521 42.83 17.42 -19.00
C CYS A 521 42.84 17.79 -20.49
N GLU A 522 42.83 16.79 -21.35
CA GLU A 522 42.85 16.91 -22.80
C GLU A 522 41.45 16.80 -23.40
N SER A 523 41.19 17.58 -24.45
CA SER A 523 39.89 17.68 -25.12
C SER A 523 39.68 16.69 -26.26
#